data_AF-A0A6N6MCP1-F1
#
_entry.id   AF-A0A6N6MCP1-F1
#
_cell.length_a   1.000
_cell.length_b   1.000
_cell.length_c   1.000
_cell.angle_alpha   90.00
_cell.angle_beta   90.00
_cell.angle_gamma   90.00
#
_symmetry.space_group_name_H-M   'P 1'
#
loop_
_entity.id
_entity.type
_entity.pdbx_description
1 polymer ?
#
loop_
_entity_poly.entity_id
_entity_poly.type
_entity_poly.pdbx_seq_one_letter_code
_entity_poly.pdbx_strand_id
1 'polypeptide(L)'
;MKYTEKISNKLNELLVKNYDAEKGYLNAAETAEDPAIKMFFKKRAIERGDFAKALRIEILRYGQIPEDGGTFKGAVHRNWTALRTLLASNDVEVVLKEAIRGEEESLKEYDEILKDRNMPPSIDIMLNNQRKAIQAAINSEKVHEVLVS
;
A
#
# COMPACT_ATOMS: atom_id res chain seq x y z
N MET A 1 17.75 16.12 14.41
CA MET A 1 16.67 16.17 13.40
C MET A 1 15.51 16.95 13.97
N LYS A 2 14.97 17.92 13.22
CA LYS A 2 13.77 18.66 13.63
C LYS A 2 12.58 17.72 13.67
N TYR A 3 11.57 18.03 14.48
CA TYR A 3 10.37 17.22 14.61
C TYR A 3 9.66 17.00 13.25
N THR A 4 9.60 18.06 12.43
CA THR A 4 9.04 18.02 11.07
C THR A 4 9.79 17.06 10.15
N GLU A 5 11.13 17.06 10.18
CA GLU A 5 11.95 16.11 9.43
C GLU A 5 11.65 14.66 9.85
N LYS A 6 11.48 14.40 11.16
CA LYS A 6 11.18 13.05 11.67
C LYS A 6 9.85 12.52 11.18
N ILE A 7 8.82 13.36 11.21
CA ILE A 7 7.51 13.00 10.68
C ILE A 7 7.60 12.76 9.18
N SER A 8 8.19 13.69 8.43
CA SER A 8 8.24 13.57 6.98
C SER A 8 9.05 12.39 6.50
N ASN A 9 10.09 11.96 7.21
CA ASN A 9 10.78 10.71 6.92
C ASN A 9 9.84 9.50 7.03
N LYS A 10 9.04 9.41 8.11
CA LYS A 10 8.03 8.34 8.26
C LYS A 10 6.96 8.40 7.17
N LEU A 11 6.51 9.59 6.79
CA LEU A 11 5.54 9.75 5.70
C LEU A 11 6.15 9.39 4.35
N ASN A 12 7.42 9.71 4.12
CA ASN A 12 8.15 9.31 2.92
C ASN A 12 8.32 7.79 2.84
N GLU A 13 8.57 7.11 3.97
CA GLU A 13 8.57 5.64 4.01
C GLU A 13 7.23 5.05 3.56
N LEU A 14 6.10 5.58 4.06
CA LEU A 14 4.77 5.14 3.61
C LEU A 14 4.50 5.54 2.15
N LEU A 15 4.96 6.70 1.71
CA LEU A 15 4.76 7.20 0.35
C LEU A 15 5.40 6.24 -0.66
N VAL A 16 6.66 5.87 -0.44
CA VAL A 16 7.38 4.94 -1.32
C VAL A 16 6.66 3.59 -1.38
N LYS A 17 6.23 3.07 -0.24
CA LYS A 17 5.52 1.77 -0.20
C LYS A 17 4.17 1.81 -0.89
N ASN A 18 3.44 2.92 -0.82
CA ASN A 18 2.21 3.07 -1.59
C ASN A 18 2.48 3.14 -3.09
N TYR A 19 3.57 3.78 -3.53
CA TYR A 19 3.98 3.74 -4.93
C TYR A 19 4.38 2.34 -5.40
N ASP A 20 5.11 1.59 -4.58
CA ASP A 20 5.49 0.22 -4.91
C ASP A 20 4.27 -0.71 -4.97
N ALA A 21 3.36 -0.57 -4.00
CA ALA A 21 2.09 -1.27 -3.97
C ALA A 21 1.24 -0.96 -5.22
N GLU A 22 1.06 0.33 -5.54
CA GLU A 22 0.35 0.78 -6.76
C GLU A 22 0.93 0.12 -8.02
N LYS A 23 2.25 0.19 -8.20
CA LYS A 23 2.90 -0.40 -9.39
C LYS A 23 2.70 -1.90 -9.51
N GLY A 24 2.92 -2.67 -8.45
CA GLY A 24 2.74 -4.12 -8.61
C GLY A 24 1.27 -4.53 -8.63
N TYR A 25 0.34 -3.74 -8.09
CA TYR A 25 -1.09 -3.94 -8.36
C TYR A 25 -1.42 -3.69 -9.84
N LEU A 26 -0.85 -2.66 -10.47
CA LEU A 26 -1.01 -2.43 -11.90
C LEU A 26 -0.42 -3.59 -12.71
N ASN A 27 0.81 -4.01 -12.40
CA ASN A 27 1.43 -5.17 -13.05
C ASN A 27 0.60 -6.45 -12.87
N ALA A 28 0.04 -6.64 -11.67
CA ALA A 28 -0.83 -7.77 -11.36
C ALA A 28 -2.12 -7.74 -12.18
N ALA A 29 -2.75 -6.56 -12.28
CA ALA A 29 -3.91 -6.35 -13.11
C ALA A 29 -3.61 -6.57 -14.60
N GLU A 30 -2.43 -6.22 -15.10
CA GLU A 30 -2.05 -6.47 -16.49
C GLU A 30 -1.88 -7.96 -16.80
N THR A 31 -1.37 -8.72 -15.83
CA THR A 31 -1.07 -10.16 -15.99
C THR A 31 -2.30 -11.04 -15.76
N ALA A 32 -3.23 -10.61 -14.91
CA ALA A 32 -4.42 -11.40 -14.58
C ALA A 32 -5.33 -11.65 -15.79
N GLU A 33 -5.66 -12.92 -16.03
CA GLU A 33 -6.61 -13.35 -17.07
C GLU A 33 -8.06 -13.19 -16.60
N ASP A 34 -8.35 -13.56 -15.36
CA ASP A 34 -9.68 -13.46 -14.77
C ASP A 34 -10.13 -11.99 -14.64
N PRO A 35 -11.30 -11.60 -15.20
CA PRO A 35 -11.79 -10.22 -15.15
C PRO A 35 -12.03 -9.68 -13.73
N ALA A 36 -12.49 -10.53 -12.80
CA ALA A 36 -12.75 -10.12 -11.43
C ALA A 36 -11.43 -9.85 -10.69
N ILE A 37 -10.41 -10.69 -10.88
CA ILE A 37 -9.08 -10.50 -10.31
C ILE A 37 -8.37 -9.27 -10.91
N LYS A 38 -8.50 -9.07 -12.23
CA LYS A 38 -8.02 -7.85 -12.90
C LYS A 38 -8.68 -6.59 -12.34
N MET A 39 -10.00 -6.60 -12.14
CA MET A 39 -10.72 -5.47 -11.57
C MET A 39 -10.35 -5.22 -10.10
N PHE A 40 -10.17 -6.29 -9.34
CA PHE A 40 -9.70 -6.23 -7.95
C PHE A 40 -8.35 -5.49 -7.85
N PHE A 41 -7.35 -5.93 -8.62
CA PHE A 41 -6.03 -5.30 -8.60
C PHE A 41 -6.04 -3.84 -9.09
N LYS A 42 -6.86 -3.51 -10.10
CA LYS A 42 -7.03 -2.10 -10.53
C LYS A 42 -7.58 -1.22 -9.41
N LYS A 43 -8.58 -1.70 -8.67
CA LYS A 43 -9.16 -0.96 -7.53
C LYS A 43 -8.11 -0.71 -6.46
N ARG A 44 -7.28 -1.72 -6.15
CA ARG A 44 -6.18 -1.59 -5.20
C ARG A 44 -5.11 -0.62 -5.65
N ALA A 45 -4.72 -0.65 -6.93
CA ALA A 45 -3.78 0.31 -7.49
C ALA A 45 -4.24 1.77 -7.30
N ILE A 46 -5.51 2.06 -7.65
CA ILE A 46 -6.09 3.41 -7.52
C ILE A 46 -6.04 3.89 -6.06
N GLU A 47 -6.45 3.04 -5.13
CA GLU A 47 -6.46 3.35 -3.70
C GLU A 47 -5.05 3.68 -3.18
N ARG A 48 -4.04 2.89 -3.57
CA ARG A 48 -2.64 3.13 -3.23
C ARG A 48 -2.10 4.43 -3.82
N GLY A 49 -2.45 4.73 -5.08
CA GLY A 49 -2.13 6.01 -5.72
C GLY A 49 -2.74 7.21 -4.99
N ASP A 50 -3.98 7.09 -4.50
CA ASP A 50 -4.63 8.16 -3.74
C ASP A 50 -4.01 8.36 -2.35
N PHE A 51 -3.56 7.27 -1.70
CA PHE A 51 -2.81 7.38 -0.44
C PHE A 51 -1.47 8.09 -0.64
N ALA A 52 -0.75 7.74 -1.70
CA ALA A 52 0.51 8.38 -2.06
C ALA A 52 0.32 9.89 -2.31
N LYS A 53 -0.73 10.30 -3.04
CA LYS A 53 -1.04 11.72 -3.26
C LYS A 53 -1.29 12.46 -1.94
N ALA A 54 -2.09 11.89 -1.03
CA ALA A 54 -2.38 12.49 0.26
C ALA A 54 -1.11 12.66 1.11
N LEU A 55 -0.26 11.63 1.16
CA LEU A 55 1.03 11.67 1.87
C LEU A 55 1.93 12.78 1.32
N ARG A 56 2.04 12.91 -0.02
CA ARG A 56 2.82 13.98 -0.66
C ARG A 56 2.36 15.36 -0.28
N ILE A 57 1.04 15.59 -0.24
CA ILE A 57 0.47 16.87 0.12
C ILE A 57 0.84 17.25 1.55
N GLU A 58 0.75 16.32 2.51
CA GLU A 58 1.16 16.60 3.90
C GLU A 58 2.68 16.85 4.00
N ILE A 59 3.52 16.04 3.34
CA ILE A 59 4.98 16.24 3.36
C ILE A 59 5.36 17.65 2.87
N LEU A 60 4.77 18.09 1.75
CA LEU A 60 4.97 19.43 1.20
C LEU A 60 4.48 20.53 2.15
N ARG A 61 3.35 20.32 2.85
CA ARG A 61 2.80 21.27 3.82
C ARG A 61 3.75 21.54 4.98
N TYR A 62 4.58 20.56 5.36
CA TYR A 62 5.64 20.71 6.36
C TYR A 62 6.98 21.21 5.79
N GLY A 63 6.98 21.67 4.52
CA GLY A 63 8.16 22.22 3.85
C GLY A 63 9.26 21.18 3.60
N GLN A 64 8.89 19.89 3.58
CA GLN A 64 9.81 18.79 3.29
C GLN A 64 9.60 18.31 1.86
N ILE A 65 10.60 17.59 1.33
CA ILE A 65 10.58 17.10 -0.05
C ILE A 65 9.97 15.68 -0.06
N PRO A 66 8.87 15.45 -0.80
CA PRO A 66 8.35 14.12 -0.99
C PRO A 66 9.28 13.30 -1.87
N GLU A 67 9.50 12.05 -1.49
CA GLU A 67 10.19 11.08 -2.34
C GLU A 67 9.38 10.84 -3.62
N ASP A 68 10.08 10.78 -4.74
CA ASP A 68 9.47 10.37 -6.00
C ASP A 68 9.49 8.85 -6.12
N GLY A 69 8.39 8.27 -6.61
CA GLY A 69 8.26 6.82 -6.74
C GLY A 69 9.29 6.18 -7.68
N GLY A 70 10.06 6.95 -8.45
CA GLY A 70 11.13 6.46 -9.35
C GLY A 70 12.54 6.48 -8.75
N THR A 71 12.80 7.24 -7.69
CA THR A 71 14.16 7.49 -7.17
C THR A 71 14.62 6.50 -6.11
N PHE A 72 13.72 5.68 -5.54
CA PHE A 72 14.13 4.71 -4.52
C PHE A 72 14.74 3.44 -5.14
N LYS A 73 16.07 3.39 -5.12
CA LYS A 73 16.96 2.34 -5.65
C LYS A 73 16.85 0.94 -5.03
N GLY A 74 15.77 0.54 -4.34
CA GLY A 74 15.84 -0.79 -3.70
C GLY A 74 14.69 -1.37 -2.90
N ALA A 75 13.48 -0.81 -2.92
CA ALA A 75 12.38 -1.34 -2.12
C ALA A 75 11.25 -1.94 -2.97
N VAL A 76 11.56 -2.64 -4.07
CA VAL A 76 10.59 -3.63 -4.55
C VAL A 76 10.43 -4.65 -3.43
N HIS A 77 9.39 -4.50 -2.62
CA HIS A 77 9.13 -5.38 -1.49
C HIS A 77 9.03 -6.81 -2.02
N ARG A 78 9.72 -7.75 -1.37
CA ARG A 78 9.77 -9.17 -1.80
C ARG A 78 8.37 -9.74 -2.00
N ASN A 79 7.39 -9.25 -1.25
CA ASN A 79 5.99 -9.63 -1.37
C ASN A 79 5.40 -9.31 -2.75
N TRP A 80 5.76 -8.19 -3.36
CA TRP A 80 5.28 -7.82 -4.70
C TRP A 80 5.96 -8.59 -5.81
N THR A 81 7.24 -8.93 -5.62
CA THR A 81 7.93 -9.86 -6.52
C THR A 81 7.32 -11.26 -6.43
N ALA A 82 6.97 -11.73 -5.22
CA ALA A 82 6.31 -13.02 -5.03
C ALA A 82 4.93 -13.05 -5.68
N LEU A 83 4.12 -11.99 -5.50
CA LEU A 83 2.83 -11.84 -6.18
C LEU A 83 2.99 -11.92 -7.69
N ARG A 84 4.00 -11.23 -8.26
CA ARG A 84 4.31 -11.28 -9.70
C ARG A 84 4.59 -12.70 -10.19
N THR A 85 5.37 -13.48 -9.43
CA THR A 85 5.69 -14.86 -9.80
C THR A 85 4.47 -15.76 -9.76
N LEU A 86 3.59 -15.57 -8.78
CA LEU A 86 2.43 -16.44 -8.57
C LEU A 86 1.28 -16.13 -9.51
N LEU A 87 1.21 -14.93 -10.08
CA LEU A 87 0.27 -14.65 -11.16
C LEU A 87 0.48 -15.54 -12.40
N ALA A 88 1.68 -16.09 -12.58
CA ALA A 88 1.94 -17.05 -13.66
C ALA A 88 1.39 -18.46 -13.36
N SER A 89 1.01 -18.78 -12.12
CA SER A 89 0.47 -20.11 -11.78
C SER A 89 -1.02 -20.27 -12.11
N ASN A 90 -1.69 -19.17 -12.51
CA ASN A 90 -3.15 -19.09 -12.75
C ASN A 90 -4.01 -19.61 -11.58
N ASP A 91 -3.45 -19.61 -10.37
CA ASP A 91 -4.11 -20.05 -9.16
C ASP A 91 -4.62 -18.81 -8.40
N VAL A 92 -5.92 -18.55 -8.55
CA VAL A 92 -6.58 -17.36 -8.00
C VAL A 92 -6.50 -17.33 -6.47
N GLU A 93 -6.62 -18.47 -5.80
CA GLU A 93 -6.56 -18.58 -4.34
C GLU A 93 -5.16 -18.18 -3.84
N VAL A 94 -4.11 -18.74 -4.45
CA VAL A 94 -2.72 -18.45 -4.09
C VAL A 94 -2.37 -16.98 -4.34
N VAL A 95 -2.84 -16.42 -5.45
CA VAL A 95 -2.65 -15.00 -5.78
C VAL A 95 -3.33 -14.09 -4.76
N LEU A 96 -4.57 -14.39 -4.36
CA LEU A 96 -5.28 -13.62 -3.33
C LEU A 96 -4.62 -13.72 -1.96
N LYS A 97 -4.16 -14.90 -1.55
CA LYS A 97 -3.45 -15.10 -0.28
C LYS A 97 -2.20 -14.23 -0.18
N GLU A 98 -1.43 -14.14 -1.25
CA GLU A 98 -0.23 -13.29 -1.27
C GLU A 98 -0.54 -11.80 -1.30
N ALA A 99 -1.61 -11.39 -2.00
CA ALA A 99 -2.09 -10.01 -1.95
C ALA A 99 -2.50 -9.64 -0.51
N ILE A 100 -3.29 -10.49 0.16
CA ILE A 100 -3.70 -10.32 1.56
C ILE A 100 -2.48 -10.22 2.48
N ARG A 101 -1.47 -11.08 2.29
CA ARG A 101 -0.22 -11.04 3.08
C ARG A 101 0.51 -9.71 2.91
N GLY A 102 0.58 -9.17 1.69
CA GLY A 102 1.15 -7.86 1.41
C GLY A 102 0.37 -6.72 2.09
N GLU A 103 -0.95 -6.77 2.05
CA GLU A 103 -1.82 -5.80 2.72
C GLU A 103 -1.69 -5.85 4.25
N GLU A 104 -1.60 -7.03 4.85
CA GLU A 104 -1.37 -7.19 6.30
C GLU A 104 -0.02 -6.63 6.74
N GLU A 105 1.03 -6.78 5.93
CA GLU A 105 2.32 -6.13 6.19
C GLU A 105 2.21 -4.60 6.11
N SER A 106 1.53 -4.07 5.09
CA SER A 106 1.26 -2.64 4.99
C SER A 106 0.50 -2.13 6.21
N LEU A 107 -0.55 -2.84 6.65
CA LEU A 107 -1.33 -2.47 7.83
C LEU A 107 -0.47 -2.36 9.09
N LYS A 108 0.44 -3.32 9.31
CA LYS A 108 1.37 -3.30 10.45
C LYS A 108 2.25 -2.06 10.45
N GLU A 109 2.71 -1.61 9.28
CA GLU A 109 3.55 -0.42 9.17
C GLU A 109 2.78 0.86 9.52
N TYR A 110 1.52 0.96 9.07
CA TYR A 110 0.63 2.03 9.51
C TYR A 110 0.41 1.99 11.02
N ASP A 111 0.17 0.80 11.59
CA ASP A 111 0.05 0.60 13.04
C ASP A 111 1.29 1.08 13.80
N GLU A 112 2.49 0.72 13.35
CA GLU A 112 3.74 1.15 13.99
C GLU A 112 3.92 2.68 13.95
N ILE A 113 3.59 3.33 12.83
CA ILE A 113 3.71 4.79 12.71
C ILE A 113 2.69 5.51 13.61
N LEU A 114 1.45 5.00 13.66
CA LEU A 114 0.36 5.55 14.48
C LEU A 114 0.56 5.37 15.99
N LYS A 115 1.52 4.54 16.44
CA LYS A 115 1.91 4.50 17.87
C LYS A 115 2.59 5.79 18.34
N ASP A 116 3.06 6.64 17.43
CA ASP A 116 3.69 7.92 17.77
C ASP A 116 2.65 8.94 18.25
N ARG A 117 2.55 9.11 19.58
CA ARG A 117 1.53 9.96 20.23
C ARG A 117 1.66 11.46 19.98
N ASN A 118 2.74 11.91 19.35
CA ASN A 118 2.97 13.34 19.17
C ASN A 118 2.56 13.82 17.77
N MET A 119 1.98 12.96 16.93
CA MET A 119 1.66 13.27 15.54
C MET A 119 0.68 14.45 15.38
N PRO A 120 0.86 15.33 14.39
CA PRO A 120 -0.09 16.40 14.14
C PRO A 120 -1.47 15.83 13.77
N PRO A 121 -2.57 16.48 14.20
CA PRO A 121 -3.92 15.94 13.98
C PRO A 121 -4.27 15.66 12.51
N SER A 122 -3.83 16.49 11.56
CA SER A 122 -4.12 16.26 10.13
C SER A 122 -3.51 14.96 9.62
N ILE A 123 -2.27 14.68 10.04
CA ILE A 123 -1.55 13.48 9.65
C ILE A 123 -2.15 12.26 10.35
N ASP A 124 -2.44 12.36 11.65
CA ASP A 124 -3.05 11.26 12.40
C ASP A 124 -4.41 10.84 11.79
N ILE A 125 -5.26 11.80 11.45
CA ILE A 125 -6.54 11.54 10.77
C ILE A 125 -6.31 10.88 9.41
N MET A 126 -5.40 11.42 8.60
CA MET A 126 -5.08 10.88 7.28
C MET A 126 -4.61 9.42 7.37
N LEU A 127 -3.63 9.13 8.22
CA LEU A 127 -3.07 7.79 8.39
C LEU A 127 -4.10 6.82 8.95
N ASN A 128 -4.93 7.24 9.91
CA ASN A 128 -6.02 6.41 10.42
C ASN A 128 -7.05 6.06 9.34
N ASN A 129 -7.38 7.00 8.45
CA ASN A 129 -8.31 6.75 7.34
C ASN A 129 -7.73 5.75 6.33
N GLN A 130 -6.46 5.91 5.95
CA GLN A 130 -5.76 4.98 5.07
C GLN A 130 -5.66 3.58 5.69
N ARG A 131 -5.26 3.49 6.96
CA ARG A 131 -5.22 2.24 7.74
C ARG A 131 -6.58 1.53 7.76
N LYS A 132 -7.67 2.26 8.00
CA LYS A 132 -9.04 1.70 7.99
C LYS A 132 -9.43 1.16 6.62
N ALA A 133 -9.06 1.87 5.56
CA ALA A 133 -9.30 1.44 4.20
C ALA A 133 -8.51 0.16 3.86
N ILE A 134 -7.24 0.06 4.26
CA ILE A 134 -6.43 -1.17 4.15
C ILE A 134 -7.09 -2.32 4.91
N GLN A 135 -7.51 -2.10 6.15
CA GLN A 135 -8.19 -3.14 6.93
C GLN A 135 -9.50 -3.61 6.27
N ALA A 136 -10.27 -2.68 5.69
CA ALA A 136 -11.49 -3.01 4.98
C ALA A 136 -11.21 -3.79 3.69
N ALA A 137 -10.13 -3.45 2.97
CA ALA A 137 -9.64 -4.18 1.82
C ALA A 137 -9.33 -5.64 2.18
N ILE A 138 -8.48 -5.86 3.19
CA ILE A 138 -8.13 -7.19 3.72
C ILE A 138 -9.37 -8.00 4.07
N ASN A 139 -10.33 -7.39 4.76
CA ASN A 139 -11.56 -8.09 5.17
C ASN A 139 -12.38 -8.53 3.97
N SER A 140 -12.54 -7.66 2.97
CA SER A 140 -13.23 -7.99 1.72
C SER A 140 -12.52 -9.10 0.95
N GLU A 141 -11.19 -9.09 0.94
CA GLU A 141 -10.34 -10.06 0.24
C GLU A 141 -10.40 -11.43 0.89
N LYS A 142 -10.34 -11.51 2.22
CA LYS A 142 -10.53 -12.77 2.96
C LYS A 142 -11.89 -13.40 2.68
N VAL A 143 -12.94 -12.60 2.56
CA VAL A 143 -14.27 -13.11 2.18
C VAL A 143 -14.23 -13.69 0.77
N HIS A 144 -13.57 -13.03 -0.18
CA HIS A 144 -13.44 -13.56 -1.54
C HIS A 144 -12.56 -14.80 -1.62
N GLU A 145 -11.45 -14.87 -0.88
CA GLU A 145 -10.58 -16.04 -0.80
C GLU A 145 -11.34 -17.29 -0.33
N VAL A 146 -12.16 -17.16 0.71
CA VAL A 146 -13.03 -18.26 1.19
C VAL A 146 -14.07 -18.70 0.14
N LEU A 147 -14.53 -17.79 -0.72
CA LEU A 147 -15.52 -18.11 -1.76
C LEU A 147 -14.92 -18.80 -2.99
N VAL A 148 -13.61 -18.66 -3.21
CA VAL A 148 -12.91 -19.27 -4.35
C VAL A 148 -12.07 -20.50 -3.98
N SER A 149 -11.97 -20.80 -2.68
CA SER A 149 -11.38 -22.03 -2.11
C SER A 149 -12.36 -23.20 -2.18
#